data_AF-A0AAD7MKU4-F1
#
_entry.id   AF-A0AAD7MKU4-F1
#
_cell.length_a   1.000
_cell.length_b   1.000
_cell.length_c   1.000
_cell.angle_alpha   90.00
_cell.angle_beta   90.00
_cell.angle_gamma   90.00
#
_symmetry.space_group_name_H-M   'P 1'
#
loop_
_entity.id
_entity.type
_entity.pdbx_description
1 polymer ?
#
loop_
_entity_poly.entity_id
_entity_poly.type
_entity_poly.pdbx_seq_one_letter_code
_entity_poly.pdbx_strand_id
1 'polypeptide(L)'
;MRIGQVLFTLSTASTVWSRNLEHRATPQAYTACSNANDIALTFDDGPYIYLRTISDHFTATGAKATFFMNGNNFDCIYDADRISDVRYAYAAGHQISSHTWAHADLTTLSMAQIQDAMFRMEEAFSRIIGIKPAFMRPPYGNYNSNIQSIAAARGQSLALWDWDTGDADGNTTAQSEALYNDVVNAKVRNALILEHETKESTADTLVPFAIQLFQSKGYNLVSMAQCLGVDPYQAVGVPQQQSASWTCNGSPDPGQACGGSIACETGTPVFSSTAPSGPTSTPMSMSTSTPSSTSTSSSPSSTPSGGCGQTYTVVSGDTCSVIESRTGVSDAQLHALNPVINSGCTNLQIGQILCLGTSGGGGSGCTQTYTVVSGDTCSAIELRTGVSDAQLHALNPTINSGCTNLQIGQILCLNSGGGGSGCTQTYTVVSGDTCSAIELRAGVSDAQLHALNPGINSGCTNLQIGQILCL
;
A
#
# COMPACT_ATOMS: atom_id res chain seq x y z
N MET A 1 -49.24 -48.22 -34.16
CA MET A 1 -49.94 -47.03 -33.66
C MET A 1 -49.39 -46.74 -32.26
N ARG A 2 -48.69 -45.59 -32.12
CA ARG A 2 -48.16 -44.94 -30.90
C ARG A 2 -47.22 -45.74 -29.97
N ILE A 3 -45.93 -45.49 -30.13
CA ILE A 3 -44.86 -45.68 -29.13
C ILE A 3 -44.95 -44.53 -28.13
N GLY A 4 -45.13 -44.83 -26.85
CA GLY A 4 -45.09 -43.85 -25.75
C GLY A 4 -43.72 -43.87 -25.08
N GLN A 5 -42.96 -42.77 -25.20
CA GLN A 5 -41.75 -42.53 -24.42
C GLN A 5 -42.13 -42.00 -23.03
N VAL A 6 -41.62 -42.64 -21.99
CA VAL A 6 -41.68 -42.16 -20.60
C VAL A 6 -40.40 -41.37 -20.33
N LEU A 7 -40.52 -40.04 -20.17
CA LEU A 7 -39.44 -39.19 -19.67
C LEU A 7 -39.31 -39.36 -18.16
N PHE A 8 -38.14 -39.78 -17.69
CA PHE A 8 -37.72 -39.63 -16.30
C PHE A 8 -37.05 -38.26 -16.14
N THR A 9 -37.68 -37.37 -15.37
CA THR A 9 -37.04 -36.13 -14.90
C THR A 9 -36.23 -36.42 -13.65
N LEU A 10 -34.89 -36.38 -13.74
CA LEU A 10 -34.02 -36.32 -12.57
C LEU A 10 -34.07 -34.90 -11.98
N SER A 11 -34.63 -34.79 -10.77
CA SER A 11 -34.49 -33.61 -9.92
C SER A 11 -33.17 -33.73 -9.15
N THR A 12 -32.12 -33.01 -9.57
CA THR A 12 -30.92 -32.83 -8.76
C THR A 12 -31.18 -31.79 -7.70
N ALA A 13 -31.36 -32.24 -6.45
CA ALA A 13 -31.34 -31.36 -5.29
C ALA A 13 -29.89 -30.91 -5.05
N SER A 14 -29.57 -29.66 -5.41
CA SER A 14 -28.32 -29.02 -5.04
C SER A 14 -28.38 -28.69 -3.54
N THR A 15 -27.68 -29.47 -2.73
CA THR A 15 -27.37 -29.10 -1.35
C THR A 15 -26.47 -27.87 -1.38
N VAL A 16 -27.03 -26.73 -0.99
CA VAL A 16 -26.27 -25.51 -0.72
C VAL A 16 -25.45 -25.78 0.54
N TRP A 17 -24.14 -25.97 0.37
CA TRP A 17 -23.22 -25.92 1.48
C TRP A 17 -23.19 -24.47 1.96
N SER A 18 -23.82 -24.21 3.11
CA SER A 18 -23.57 -22.99 3.87
C SER A 18 -22.07 -22.93 4.14
N ARG A 19 -21.36 -22.07 3.40
CA ARG A 19 -20.00 -21.71 3.75
C ARG A 19 -20.10 -20.98 5.08
N ASN A 20 -19.76 -21.68 6.15
CA ASN A 20 -19.48 -21.05 7.43
C ASN A 20 -18.50 -19.91 7.14
N LEU A 21 -18.83 -18.72 7.64
CA LEU A 21 -17.91 -17.59 7.74
C LEU A 21 -16.70 -18.08 8.53
N GLU A 22 -15.66 -18.53 7.83
CA GLU A 22 -14.35 -18.73 8.41
C GLU A 22 -13.93 -17.39 8.99
N HIS A 23 -13.76 -17.40 10.31
CA HIS A 23 -13.08 -16.35 11.06
C HIS A 23 -11.81 -15.99 10.26
N ARG A 24 -11.75 -14.80 9.64
CA ARG A 24 -10.56 -14.38 8.88
C ARG A 24 -9.34 -14.61 9.77
N ALA A 25 -8.42 -15.45 9.31
CA ALA A 25 -7.27 -15.88 10.09
C ALA A 25 -6.54 -14.67 10.68
N THR A 26 -6.22 -14.76 11.97
CA THR A 26 -5.28 -13.85 12.64
C THR A 26 -4.02 -13.74 11.78
N PRO A 27 -3.47 -12.54 11.53
CA PRO A 27 -2.31 -12.42 10.65
C PRO A 27 -1.19 -13.33 11.12
N GLN A 28 -0.61 -14.02 10.15
CA GLN A 28 0.43 -14.99 10.38
C GLN A 28 1.67 -14.26 10.92
N ALA A 29 2.15 -14.70 12.08
CA ALA A 29 3.51 -14.40 12.51
C ALA A 29 4.42 -15.43 11.87
N TYR A 30 5.31 -14.98 10.99
CA TYR A 30 6.31 -15.84 10.36
C TYR A 30 7.54 -15.90 11.26
N THR A 31 7.81 -17.08 11.80
CA THR A 31 9.00 -17.34 12.64
C THR A 31 10.06 -18.14 11.90
N ALA A 32 9.74 -18.73 10.74
CA ALA A 32 10.66 -19.58 9.99
C ALA A 32 10.35 -19.53 8.50
N CYS A 33 11.36 -19.84 7.70
CA CYS A 33 11.23 -19.97 6.25
C CYS A 33 10.42 -21.20 5.82
N SER A 34 9.88 -21.17 4.59
CA SER A 34 9.09 -22.27 4.04
C SER A 34 9.84 -23.06 2.96
N ASN A 35 10.63 -22.36 2.14
CA ASN A 35 11.36 -22.98 1.04
C ASN A 35 12.59 -23.73 1.55
N ALA A 36 12.89 -24.87 0.94
CA ALA A 36 14.05 -25.65 1.31
C ALA A 36 15.32 -25.01 0.75
N ASN A 37 16.40 -25.11 1.51
CA ASN A 37 17.73 -24.64 1.21
C ASN A 37 17.89 -23.10 1.17
N ASP A 38 16.87 -22.36 1.59
CA ASP A 38 16.91 -20.90 1.67
C ASP A 38 17.30 -20.44 3.09
N ILE A 39 18.20 -19.47 3.15
CA ILE A 39 18.59 -18.75 4.37
C ILE A 39 18.28 -17.27 4.14
N ALA A 40 17.45 -16.69 5.00
CA ALA A 40 17.13 -15.27 4.99
C ALA A 40 17.87 -14.58 6.13
N LEU A 41 18.90 -13.79 5.79
CA LEU A 41 19.56 -12.88 6.72
C LEU A 41 18.75 -11.58 6.78
N THR A 42 18.37 -11.19 7.99
CA THR A 42 17.49 -10.04 8.22
C THR A 42 18.10 -9.08 9.22
N PHE A 43 18.03 -7.78 8.91
CA PHE A 43 18.73 -6.74 9.66
C PHE A 43 17.74 -5.70 10.19
N ASP A 44 17.79 -5.46 11.49
CA ASP A 44 16.91 -4.49 12.17
C ASP A 44 17.61 -3.14 12.42
N ASP A 45 16.80 -2.16 12.84
CA ASP A 45 17.13 -0.87 13.45
C ASP A 45 17.67 0.27 12.59
N GLY A 46 18.04 0.03 11.34
CA GLY A 46 18.45 1.12 10.44
C GLY A 46 17.29 1.82 9.72
N PRO A 47 17.52 2.54 8.61
CA PRO A 47 18.81 2.67 7.94
C PRO A 47 19.82 3.41 8.80
N TYR A 48 21.05 2.92 8.79
CA TYR A 48 22.17 3.55 9.47
C TYR A 48 23.41 3.57 8.55
N ILE A 49 24.55 4.04 9.05
CA ILE A 49 25.76 4.24 8.23
C ILE A 49 26.29 2.98 7.56
N TYR A 50 25.91 1.78 8.04
CA TYR A 50 26.40 0.51 7.54
C TYR A 50 25.51 -0.16 6.48
N LEU A 51 24.30 0.35 6.22
CA LEU A 51 23.36 -0.23 5.24
C LEU A 51 24.03 -0.46 3.88
N ARG A 52 24.81 0.53 3.43
CA ARG A 52 25.51 0.48 2.15
C ARG A 52 26.56 -0.63 2.11
N THR A 53 27.39 -0.74 3.15
CA THR A 53 28.43 -1.76 3.27
C THR A 53 27.82 -3.17 3.25
N ILE A 54 26.75 -3.38 4.03
CA ILE A 54 26.03 -4.65 4.06
C ILE A 54 25.47 -4.96 2.66
N SER A 55 24.76 -4.02 2.03
CA SER A 55 24.21 -4.19 0.69
C SER A 55 25.28 -4.54 -0.36
N ASP A 56 26.47 -3.95 -0.28
CA ASP A 56 27.59 -4.24 -1.17
C ASP A 56 28.09 -5.69 -1.02
N HIS A 57 28.19 -6.22 0.21
CA HIS A 57 28.57 -7.62 0.44
C HIS A 57 27.60 -8.62 -0.21
N PHE A 58 26.30 -8.40 -0.08
CA PHE A 58 25.30 -9.26 -0.71
C PHE A 58 25.28 -9.09 -2.23
N THR A 59 25.34 -7.85 -2.72
CA THR A 59 25.30 -7.55 -4.17
C THR A 59 26.49 -8.15 -4.90
N ALA A 60 27.69 -8.10 -4.31
CA ALA A 60 28.91 -8.67 -4.88
C ALA A 60 28.84 -10.20 -5.09
N THR A 61 27.94 -10.90 -4.39
CA THR A 61 27.80 -12.35 -4.44
C THR A 61 26.48 -12.82 -5.05
N GLY A 62 25.66 -11.88 -5.55
CA GLY A 62 24.32 -12.17 -6.09
C GLY A 62 23.28 -12.56 -5.03
N ALA A 63 23.65 -12.54 -3.75
CA ALA A 63 22.76 -12.83 -2.63
C ALA A 63 21.80 -11.67 -2.35
N LYS A 64 20.74 -11.94 -1.58
CA LYS A 64 19.77 -10.94 -1.11
C LYS A 64 19.60 -11.01 0.41
N ALA A 65 19.12 -9.91 0.97
CA ALA A 65 18.91 -9.68 2.39
C ALA A 65 17.56 -9.01 2.60
N THR A 66 17.12 -8.92 3.85
CA THR A 66 15.92 -8.17 4.26
C THR A 66 16.29 -7.14 5.32
N PHE A 67 15.89 -5.89 5.13
CA PHE A 67 16.14 -4.82 6.09
C PHE A 67 14.82 -4.36 6.70
N PHE A 68 14.66 -4.52 8.01
CA PHE A 68 13.55 -3.97 8.79
C PHE A 68 13.98 -2.62 9.35
N MET A 69 13.47 -1.56 8.74
CA MET A 69 13.92 -0.20 9.01
C MET A 69 12.95 0.59 9.88
N ASN A 70 13.51 1.49 10.68
CA ASN A 70 12.82 2.55 11.38
C ASN A 70 12.77 3.86 10.58
N GLY A 71 11.91 4.78 11.03
CA GLY A 71 11.80 6.13 10.51
C GLY A 71 12.71 7.12 11.23
N ASN A 72 12.74 7.08 12.56
CA ASN A 72 13.54 7.95 13.42
C ASN A 72 14.04 7.14 14.62
N ASN A 73 15.22 6.52 14.48
CA ASN A 73 15.81 5.68 15.53
C ASN A 73 17.30 6.03 15.73
N PHE A 74 18.20 5.34 15.01
CA PHE A 74 19.63 5.67 15.02
C PHE A 74 19.92 6.92 14.18
N ASP A 75 19.28 7.04 13.03
CA ASP A 75 19.24 8.23 12.19
C ASP A 75 17.79 8.52 11.76
N CYS A 76 17.57 9.69 11.17
CA CYS A 76 16.33 9.99 10.47
C CYS A 76 16.35 9.41 9.06
N ILE A 77 15.33 8.63 8.70
CA ILE A 77 15.19 8.03 7.37
C ILE A 77 15.13 9.08 6.24
N TYR A 78 14.76 10.32 6.56
CA TYR A 78 14.70 11.43 5.62
C TYR A 78 16.00 12.23 5.51
N ASP A 79 17.05 11.86 6.24
CA ASP A 79 18.38 12.43 6.01
C ASP A 79 18.86 12.04 4.61
N ALA A 80 19.57 12.96 3.94
CA ALA A 80 19.94 12.80 2.53
C ALA A 80 20.74 11.51 2.28
N ASP A 81 21.67 11.19 3.18
CA ASP A 81 22.48 9.97 3.10
C ASP A 81 21.63 8.72 3.32
N ARG A 82 20.69 8.73 4.28
CA ARG A 82 19.76 7.62 4.53
C ARG A 82 18.80 7.39 3.37
N ILE A 83 18.25 8.44 2.77
CA ILE A 83 17.45 8.34 1.54
C ILE A 83 18.25 7.68 0.42
N SER A 84 19.50 8.09 0.24
CA SER A 84 20.40 7.53 -0.77
C SER A 84 20.66 6.04 -0.53
N ASP A 85 20.96 5.65 0.71
CA ASP A 85 21.28 4.26 1.07
C ASP A 85 20.05 3.34 0.97
N VAL A 86 18.87 3.79 1.40
CA VAL A 86 17.62 3.02 1.24
C VAL A 86 17.29 2.80 -0.24
N ARG A 87 17.43 3.83 -1.07
CA ARG A 87 17.24 3.71 -2.52
C ARG A 87 18.24 2.74 -3.14
N TYR A 88 19.49 2.79 -2.69
CA TYR A 88 20.53 1.88 -3.16
C TYR A 88 20.20 0.42 -2.81
N ALA A 89 19.91 0.13 -1.54
CA ALA A 89 19.62 -1.22 -1.09
C ALA A 89 18.37 -1.80 -1.78
N TYR A 90 17.34 -0.98 -1.97
CA TYR A 90 16.14 -1.37 -2.73
C TYR A 90 16.46 -1.64 -4.21
N ALA A 91 17.22 -0.77 -4.87
CA ALA A 91 17.62 -0.94 -6.27
C ALA A 91 18.54 -2.16 -6.48
N ALA A 92 19.31 -2.54 -5.47
CA ALA A 92 20.09 -3.77 -5.43
C ALA A 92 19.21 -5.03 -5.30
N GLY A 93 17.90 -4.88 -5.09
CA GLY A 93 16.91 -5.96 -5.02
C GLY A 93 16.78 -6.59 -3.65
N HIS A 94 17.33 -5.97 -2.60
CA HIS A 94 17.05 -6.40 -1.23
C HIS A 94 15.59 -6.11 -0.86
N GLN A 95 15.05 -6.89 0.08
CA GLN A 95 13.74 -6.58 0.64
C GLN A 95 13.89 -5.47 1.69
N ILE A 96 12.98 -4.50 1.64
CA ILE A 96 12.85 -3.42 2.61
C ILE A 96 11.53 -3.59 3.35
N SER A 97 11.52 -3.48 4.66
CA SER A 97 10.36 -3.80 5.49
C SER A 97 10.29 -2.89 6.71
N SER A 98 9.13 -2.82 7.35
CA SER A 98 8.90 -1.90 8.47
C SER A 98 9.38 -2.47 9.81
N HIS A 99 10.12 -1.68 10.58
CA HIS A 99 10.39 -1.90 11.99
C HIS A 99 9.73 -0.85 12.90
N THR A 100 8.69 -0.18 12.38
CA THR A 100 7.96 0.95 13.00
C THR A 100 8.75 2.25 13.02
N TRP A 101 8.07 3.37 13.23
CA TRP A 101 8.69 4.70 13.17
C TRP A 101 9.86 4.88 14.14
N ALA A 102 9.64 4.72 15.45
CA ALA A 102 10.60 5.10 16.47
C ALA A 102 11.04 3.94 17.39
N HIS A 103 10.82 2.69 16.97
CA HIS A 103 11.26 1.51 17.73
C HIS A 103 10.68 1.43 19.17
N ALA A 104 9.47 1.94 19.39
CA ALA A 104 8.79 1.81 20.69
C ALA A 104 8.22 0.39 20.88
N ASP A 105 8.18 -0.10 22.12
CA ASP A 105 7.49 -1.36 22.44
C ASP A 105 5.99 -1.18 22.25
N LEU A 106 5.49 -1.73 21.13
CA LEU A 106 4.09 -1.61 20.72
C LEU A 106 3.11 -2.17 21.75
N THR A 107 3.52 -3.08 22.63
CA THR A 107 2.63 -3.68 23.64
C THR A 107 2.26 -2.69 24.74
N THR A 108 3.03 -1.62 24.89
CA THR A 108 2.81 -0.53 25.86
C THR A 108 1.95 0.60 25.30
N LEU A 109 1.64 0.56 24.00
CA LEU A 109 1.02 1.66 23.27
C LEU A 109 -0.49 1.49 23.09
N SER A 110 -1.18 2.63 22.91
CA SER A 110 -2.57 2.64 22.47
C SER A 110 -2.73 2.29 20.98
N MET A 111 -3.94 1.91 20.56
CA MET A 111 -4.25 1.60 19.15
C MET A 111 -3.90 2.74 18.19
N ALA A 112 -4.11 4.00 18.60
CA ALA A 112 -3.80 5.16 17.77
C ALA A 112 -2.29 5.35 17.61
N GLN A 113 -1.52 5.10 18.68
CA GLN A 113 -0.06 5.18 18.66
C GLN A 113 0.57 4.06 17.82
N ILE A 114 0.04 2.84 17.89
CA ILE A 114 0.51 1.73 17.04
C ILE A 114 0.23 2.04 15.57
N GLN A 115 -0.97 2.56 15.25
CA GLN A 115 -1.32 2.97 13.88
C GLN A 115 -0.40 4.08 13.36
N ASP A 116 -0.09 5.09 14.18
CA ASP A 116 0.86 6.16 13.84
C ASP A 116 2.27 5.63 13.54
N ALA A 117 2.79 4.78 14.43
CA ALA A 117 4.12 4.20 14.28
C ALA A 117 4.25 3.39 12.98
N MET A 118 3.19 2.70 12.55
CA MET A 118 3.17 1.95 11.29
C MET A 118 2.91 2.86 10.08
N PHE A 119 1.99 3.82 10.20
CA PHE A 119 1.63 4.75 9.13
C PHE A 119 2.82 5.57 8.64
N ARG A 120 3.56 6.19 9.56
CA ARG A 120 4.69 7.05 9.20
C ARG A 120 5.78 6.28 8.45
N MET A 121 5.99 5.02 8.82
CA MET A 121 6.95 4.13 8.15
C MET A 121 6.50 3.80 6.72
N GLU A 122 5.22 3.44 6.53
CA GLU A 122 4.66 3.21 5.20
C GLU A 122 4.69 4.48 4.33
N GLU A 123 4.45 5.66 4.93
CA GLU A 123 4.54 6.93 4.23
C GLU A 123 5.98 7.23 3.78
N ALA A 124 6.97 7.02 4.66
CA ALA A 124 8.37 7.20 4.33
C ALA A 124 8.80 6.26 3.19
N PHE A 125 8.42 4.98 3.23
CA PHE A 125 8.72 4.07 2.14
C PHE A 125 8.03 4.44 0.82
N SER A 126 6.76 4.84 0.88
CA SER A 126 6.03 5.35 -0.30
C SER A 126 6.77 6.53 -0.92
N ARG A 127 7.23 7.48 -0.09
CA ARG A 127 7.97 8.66 -0.53
C ARG A 127 9.35 8.30 -1.12
N ILE A 128 10.13 7.49 -0.41
CA ILE A 128 11.56 7.29 -0.72
C ILE A 128 11.78 6.31 -1.89
N ILE A 129 11.04 5.20 -1.89
CA ILE A 129 11.22 4.05 -2.81
C ILE A 129 9.91 3.58 -3.46
N GLY A 130 8.78 4.20 -3.16
CA GLY A 130 7.51 3.92 -3.83
C GLY A 130 6.83 2.62 -3.38
N ILE A 131 7.23 2.00 -2.27
CA ILE A 131 6.66 0.70 -1.85
C ILE A 131 5.65 0.83 -0.71
N LYS A 132 4.73 -0.13 -0.65
CA LYS A 132 3.97 -0.47 0.56
C LYS A 132 4.44 -1.83 1.09
N PRO A 133 5.08 -1.92 2.27
CA PRO A 133 5.59 -3.19 2.78
C PRO A 133 4.46 -4.18 3.11
N ALA A 134 4.65 -5.47 2.81
CA ALA A 134 3.75 -6.55 3.22
C ALA A 134 4.10 -7.14 4.59
N PHE A 135 5.20 -6.69 5.19
CA PHE A 135 5.71 -7.19 6.46
C PHE A 135 6.05 -6.04 7.39
N MET A 136 5.96 -6.34 8.68
CA MET A 136 6.65 -5.58 9.71
C MET A 136 7.20 -6.53 10.77
N ARG A 137 8.33 -6.16 11.36
CA ARG A 137 8.84 -6.81 12.57
C ARG A 137 8.48 -5.91 13.76
N PRO A 138 7.78 -6.42 14.78
CA PRO A 138 7.56 -5.65 16.01
C PRO A 138 8.91 -5.42 16.73
N PRO A 139 9.19 -4.19 17.20
CA PRO A 139 10.32 -3.94 18.10
C PRO A 139 10.38 -4.95 19.25
N TYR A 140 11.59 -5.43 19.54
CA TYR A 140 11.85 -6.47 20.56
C TYR A 140 11.18 -7.84 20.30
N GLY A 141 10.56 -8.04 19.13
CA GLY A 141 9.71 -9.20 18.86
C GLY A 141 8.41 -9.23 19.68
N ASN A 142 8.10 -8.15 20.42
CA ASN A 142 6.95 -8.09 21.33
C ASN A 142 5.67 -7.76 20.56
N TYR A 143 4.66 -8.64 20.65
CA TYR A 143 3.34 -8.39 20.07
C TYR A 143 2.19 -9.00 20.85
N ASN A 144 0.99 -8.50 20.60
CA ASN A 144 -0.28 -8.97 21.16
C ASN A 144 -1.39 -8.93 20.09
N SER A 145 -2.62 -9.29 20.45
CA SER A 145 -3.75 -9.34 19.53
C SER A 145 -4.10 -7.99 18.90
N ASN A 146 -3.84 -6.87 19.58
CA ASN A 146 -4.07 -5.54 19.04
C ASN A 146 -3.10 -5.24 17.89
N ILE A 147 -1.82 -5.55 18.08
CA ILE A 147 -0.77 -5.35 17.08
C ILE A 147 -1.03 -6.24 15.86
N GLN A 148 -1.38 -7.51 16.09
CA GLN A 148 -1.83 -8.40 15.03
C GLN A 148 -3.01 -7.78 14.27
N SER A 149 -4.07 -7.37 14.96
CA SER A 149 -5.26 -6.79 14.32
C SER A 149 -4.93 -5.56 13.47
N ILE A 150 -4.06 -4.67 13.95
CA ILE A 150 -3.62 -3.50 13.19
C ILE A 150 -2.78 -3.92 11.98
N ALA A 151 -1.81 -4.83 12.14
CA ALA A 151 -1.00 -5.32 11.03
C ALA A 151 -1.88 -5.93 9.93
N ALA A 152 -2.84 -6.79 10.29
CA ALA A 152 -3.81 -7.34 9.34
C ALA A 152 -4.64 -6.26 8.65
N ALA A 153 -5.15 -5.29 9.39
CA ALA A 153 -5.93 -4.18 8.82
C ALA A 153 -5.11 -3.36 7.81
N ARG A 154 -3.79 -3.32 7.99
CA ARG A 154 -2.84 -2.64 7.09
C ARG A 154 -2.29 -3.54 5.99
N GLY A 155 -2.71 -4.80 5.91
CA GLY A 155 -2.24 -5.79 4.94
C GLY A 155 -0.82 -6.29 5.20
N GLN A 156 -0.34 -6.18 6.44
CA GLN A 156 0.98 -6.62 6.85
C GLN A 156 0.91 -7.90 7.69
N SER A 157 1.91 -8.76 7.48
CA SER A 157 2.19 -9.91 8.36
C SER A 157 3.30 -9.56 9.35
N LEU A 158 3.30 -10.24 10.50
CA LEU A 158 4.37 -10.08 11.48
C LEU A 158 5.55 -10.98 11.11
N ALA A 159 6.76 -10.45 11.20
CA ALA A 159 7.99 -11.16 10.91
C ALA A 159 8.85 -11.28 12.18
N LEU A 160 9.08 -12.50 12.65
CA LEU A 160 10.03 -12.79 13.72
C LEU A 160 11.25 -13.51 13.13
N TRP A 161 11.84 -14.44 13.87
CA TRP A 161 13.03 -15.21 13.53
C TRP A 161 13.00 -16.56 14.26
N ASP A 162 13.78 -17.51 13.77
CA ASP A 162 14.05 -18.81 14.42
C ASP A 162 15.52 -18.94 14.87
N TRP A 163 16.38 -18.02 14.43
CA TRP A 163 17.78 -17.92 14.86
C TRP A 163 18.15 -16.48 15.17
N ASP A 164 18.80 -16.25 16.30
CA ASP A 164 19.18 -14.93 16.80
C ASP A 164 20.68 -14.88 17.06
N THR A 165 21.39 -14.04 16.30
CA THR A 165 22.85 -13.92 16.44
C THR A 165 23.28 -13.33 17.77
N GLY A 166 22.38 -12.65 18.49
CA GLY A 166 22.66 -11.90 19.71
C GLY A 166 23.67 -10.77 19.53
N ASP A 167 23.87 -10.29 18.29
CA ASP A 167 24.79 -9.20 17.96
C ASP A 167 24.41 -7.88 18.64
N ALA A 168 23.12 -7.67 18.93
CA ALA A 168 22.63 -6.58 19.77
C ALA A 168 22.65 -6.86 21.28
N ASP A 169 22.73 -8.13 21.69
CA ASP A 169 22.61 -8.58 23.08
C ASP A 169 23.96 -8.82 23.78
N GLY A 170 25.04 -8.34 23.16
CA GLY A 170 26.39 -8.39 23.73
C GLY A 170 27.16 -9.67 23.41
N ASN A 171 26.68 -10.50 22.46
CA ASN A 171 27.54 -11.54 21.90
C ASN A 171 28.76 -10.92 21.21
N THR A 172 29.90 -11.56 21.39
CA THR A 172 31.08 -11.31 20.56
C THR A 172 30.85 -11.82 19.14
N THR A 173 31.55 -11.26 18.16
CA THR A 173 31.51 -11.73 16.77
C THR A 173 31.70 -13.24 16.66
N ALA A 174 32.63 -13.82 17.41
CA ALA A 174 32.88 -15.27 17.39
C ALA A 174 31.68 -16.10 17.90
N GLN A 175 30.90 -15.59 18.85
CA GLN A 175 29.69 -16.26 19.32
C GLN A 175 28.58 -16.19 18.27
N SER A 176 28.42 -15.05 17.59
CA SER A 176 27.48 -14.91 16.49
C SER A 176 27.88 -15.76 15.27
N GLU A 177 29.18 -15.86 14.94
CA GLU A 177 29.68 -16.78 13.91
C GLU A 177 29.42 -18.26 14.27
N ALA A 178 29.55 -18.61 15.56
CA ALA A 178 29.26 -19.97 16.02
C ALA A 178 27.80 -20.36 15.74
N LEU A 179 26.86 -19.43 15.85
CA LEU A 179 25.46 -19.69 15.49
C LEU A 179 25.29 -20.04 14.02
N TYR A 180 25.97 -19.35 13.09
CA TYR A 180 25.90 -19.73 11.67
C TYR A 180 26.48 -21.13 11.42
N ASN A 181 27.54 -21.49 12.14
CA ASN A 181 28.07 -22.85 12.09
C ASN A 181 27.06 -23.86 12.63
N ASP A 182 26.32 -23.54 13.69
CA ASP A 182 25.28 -24.40 14.25
C ASP A 182 24.13 -24.62 13.26
N VAL A 183 23.69 -23.57 12.56
CA VAL A 183 22.71 -23.65 11.45
C VAL A 183 23.17 -24.66 10.40
N VAL A 184 24.42 -24.57 9.94
CA VAL A 184 25.00 -25.49 8.96
C VAL A 184 25.14 -26.91 9.53
N ASN A 185 25.66 -27.06 10.75
CA ASN A 185 25.95 -28.35 11.38
C ASN A 185 24.68 -29.13 11.72
N ALA A 186 23.62 -28.42 12.11
CA ALA A 186 22.28 -28.97 12.31
C ALA A 186 21.63 -29.40 10.97
N LYS A 187 22.21 -29.04 9.83
CA LYS A 187 21.67 -29.30 8.48
C LYS A 187 20.23 -28.80 8.37
N VAL A 188 19.98 -27.59 8.88
CA VAL A 188 18.64 -27.02 8.82
C VAL A 188 18.17 -26.96 7.38
N ARG A 189 16.87 -27.16 7.18
CA ARG A 189 16.32 -27.04 5.83
C ARG A 189 16.23 -25.60 5.37
N ASN A 190 16.14 -24.66 6.29
CA ASN A 190 16.09 -23.22 6.04
C ASN A 190 16.27 -22.48 7.37
N ALA A 191 16.47 -21.16 7.32
CA ALA A 191 16.59 -20.32 8.50
C ALA A 191 16.17 -18.88 8.18
N LEU A 192 15.55 -18.23 9.16
CA LEU A 192 15.23 -16.81 9.20
C LEU A 192 16.01 -16.18 10.35
N ILE A 193 17.11 -15.52 10.03
CA ILE A 193 18.11 -15.11 11.01
C ILE A 193 17.98 -13.62 11.34
N LEU A 194 17.96 -13.28 12.63
CA LEU A 194 18.00 -11.92 13.16
C LEU A 194 19.43 -11.42 13.38
N GLU A 195 19.70 -10.24 12.84
CA GLU A 195 20.92 -9.43 12.98
C GLU A 195 20.50 -7.94 13.04
N HIS A 196 21.44 -7.05 13.34
CA HIS A 196 21.20 -5.60 13.40
C HIS A 196 22.21 -4.86 12.54
N GLU A 197 21.74 -4.09 11.55
CA GLU A 197 22.64 -3.34 10.66
C GLU A 197 23.34 -2.17 11.37
N THR A 198 22.94 -1.85 12.59
CA THR A 198 23.51 -0.75 13.38
C THR A 198 24.84 -1.10 14.05
N LYS A 199 25.32 -2.35 13.89
CA LYS A 199 26.58 -2.84 14.46
C LYS A 199 27.67 -2.92 13.39
N GLU A 200 28.79 -2.25 13.64
CA GLU A 200 29.99 -2.32 12.79
C GLU A 200 30.47 -3.76 12.59
N SER A 201 30.54 -4.54 13.68
CA SER A 201 30.96 -5.94 13.63
C SER A 201 30.03 -6.82 12.78
N THR A 202 28.73 -6.50 12.77
CA THR A 202 27.77 -7.20 11.93
C THR A 202 28.05 -6.91 10.47
N ALA A 203 28.20 -5.62 10.11
CA ALA A 203 28.46 -5.19 8.75
C ALA A 203 29.80 -5.69 8.19
N ASP A 204 30.90 -5.48 8.93
CA ASP A 204 32.26 -5.66 8.40
C ASP A 204 32.80 -7.07 8.65
N THR A 205 32.21 -7.85 9.57
CA THR A 205 32.72 -9.18 9.94
C THR A 205 31.68 -10.29 9.79
N LEU A 206 30.51 -10.17 10.44
CA LEU A 206 29.51 -11.26 10.43
C LEU A 206 28.93 -11.50 9.04
N VAL A 207 28.55 -10.44 8.33
CA VAL A 207 27.94 -10.56 6.99
C VAL A 207 28.89 -11.24 5.98
N PRO A 208 30.16 -10.81 5.82
CA PRO A 208 31.10 -11.52 4.96
C PRO A 208 31.28 -13.00 5.32
N PHE A 209 31.39 -13.30 6.62
CA PHE A 209 31.53 -14.68 7.11
C PHE A 209 30.29 -15.52 6.79
N ALA A 210 29.09 -15.01 7.09
CA ALA A 210 27.83 -15.68 6.86
C ALA A 210 27.62 -15.99 5.38
N ILE A 211 27.87 -15.01 4.50
CA ILE A 211 27.76 -15.17 3.05
C ILE A 211 28.67 -16.30 2.56
N GLN A 212 29.95 -16.25 2.95
CA GLN A 212 30.92 -17.27 2.55
C GLN A 212 30.52 -18.66 3.07
N LEU A 213 30.16 -18.75 4.35
CA LEU A 213 29.79 -20.02 4.98
C LEU A 213 28.57 -20.63 4.30
N PHE A 214 27.45 -19.91 4.23
CA PHE A 214 26.20 -20.47 3.70
C PHE A 214 26.29 -20.83 2.23
N GLN A 215 26.89 -19.97 1.39
CA GLN A 215 27.07 -20.28 -0.03
C GLN A 215 28.01 -21.46 -0.24
N SER A 216 29.10 -21.58 0.54
CA SER A 216 30.02 -22.74 0.43
C SER A 216 29.36 -24.07 0.78
N LYS A 217 28.26 -24.03 1.55
CA LYS A 217 27.45 -25.19 1.95
C LYS A 217 26.25 -25.41 1.03
N GLY A 218 26.11 -24.58 0.00
CA GLY A 218 25.09 -24.71 -1.03
C GLY A 218 23.75 -24.08 -0.69
N TYR A 219 23.62 -23.33 0.42
CA TYR A 219 22.40 -22.59 0.73
C TYR A 219 22.20 -21.39 -0.21
N ASN A 220 20.94 -21.06 -0.47
CA ASN A 220 20.56 -19.84 -1.17
C ASN A 220 20.39 -18.71 -0.14
N LEU A 221 21.08 -17.58 -0.33
CA LEU A 221 20.86 -16.38 0.48
C LEU A 221 19.88 -15.45 -0.22
N VAL A 222 18.68 -15.37 0.34
CA VAL A 222 17.51 -14.77 -0.30
C VAL A 222 16.81 -13.78 0.64
N SER A 223 15.91 -12.96 0.10
CA SER A 223 15.03 -12.16 0.96
C SER A 223 14.07 -13.05 1.76
N MET A 224 13.54 -12.53 2.87
CA MET A 224 12.57 -13.24 3.70
C MET A 224 11.32 -13.61 2.89
N ALA A 225 10.80 -12.69 2.09
CA ALA A 225 9.63 -12.93 1.25
C ALA A 225 9.87 -14.09 0.26
N GLN A 226 11.06 -14.14 -0.35
CA GLN A 226 11.44 -15.27 -1.20
C GLN A 226 11.58 -16.57 -0.39
N CYS A 227 12.19 -16.52 0.79
CA CYS A 227 12.32 -17.66 1.71
C CYS A 227 10.95 -18.23 2.15
N LEU A 228 9.93 -17.37 2.20
CA LEU A 228 8.55 -17.70 2.53
C LEU A 228 7.69 -18.06 1.30
N GLY A 229 8.12 -17.73 0.09
CA GLY A 229 7.35 -17.95 -1.14
C GLY A 229 6.15 -17.01 -1.29
N VAL A 230 6.28 -15.76 -0.84
CA VAL A 230 5.22 -14.74 -0.82
C VAL A 230 5.74 -13.40 -1.34
N ASP A 231 4.83 -12.48 -1.66
CA ASP A 231 5.20 -11.15 -2.16
C ASP A 231 5.75 -10.25 -1.03
N PRO A 232 6.89 -9.54 -1.24
CA PRO A 232 7.49 -8.67 -0.23
C PRO A 232 6.69 -7.38 0.02
N TYR A 233 5.87 -6.97 -0.94
CA TYR A 233 5.19 -5.69 -0.98
C TYR A 233 3.73 -5.85 -1.34
N GLN A 234 2.87 -5.06 -0.71
CA GLN A 234 1.46 -4.94 -1.09
C GLN A 234 1.30 -4.12 -2.37
N ALA A 235 2.20 -3.16 -2.59
CA ALA A 235 2.21 -2.30 -3.76
C ALA A 235 3.63 -1.80 -4.04
N VAL A 236 3.94 -1.62 -5.32
CA VAL A 236 5.15 -0.97 -5.81
C VAL A 236 4.72 0.12 -6.79
N GLY A 237 5.16 1.34 -6.54
CA GLY A 237 4.83 2.55 -7.29
C GLY A 237 6.07 3.40 -7.55
N VAL A 238 5.86 4.69 -7.82
CA VAL A 238 6.93 5.62 -8.16
C VAL A 238 7.37 6.37 -6.90
N PRO A 239 8.68 6.44 -6.58
CA PRO A 239 9.15 7.26 -5.49
C PRO A 239 8.86 8.74 -5.77
N GLN A 240 8.60 9.48 -4.70
CA GLN A 240 8.35 10.91 -4.77
C GLN A 240 9.66 11.70 -4.89
N GLN A 241 9.57 12.92 -5.42
CA GLN A 241 10.67 13.87 -5.36
C GLN A 241 10.80 14.40 -3.93
N GLN A 242 12.04 14.50 -3.46
CA GLN A 242 12.31 15.02 -2.11
C GLN A 242 11.80 16.47 -2.01
N SER A 243 11.25 16.80 -0.85
CA SER A 243 10.78 18.16 -0.57
C SER A 243 11.13 18.54 0.87
N ALA A 244 10.98 19.82 1.21
CA ALA A 244 11.29 20.33 2.55
C ALA A 244 10.41 19.72 3.67
N SER A 245 9.31 19.03 3.32
CA SER A 245 8.44 18.34 4.29
C SER A 245 8.97 16.96 4.72
N TRP A 246 10.04 16.48 4.10
CA TRP A 246 10.68 15.22 4.47
C TRP A 246 11.61 15.47 5.65
N THR A 247 11.10 15.23 6.85
CA THR A 247 11.85 15.45 8.09
C THR A 247 11.27 14.58 9.19
N CYS A 248 12.11 14.21 10.16
CA CYS A 248 11.68 13.59 11.40
C CYS A 248 11.31 14.63 12.48
N ASN A 249 11.52 15.92 12.22
CA ASN A 249 11.12 16.98 13.15
C ASN A 249 9.60 16.97 13.38
N GLY A 250 9.19 17.04 14.64
CA GLY A 250 7.77 16.96 15.01
C GLY A 250 7.18 15.55 14.96
N SER A 251 8.01 14.53 14.82
CA SER A 251 7.64 13.11 14.97
C SER A 251 8.18 12.54 16.29
N PRO A 252 7.75 11.34 16.71
CA PRO A 252 8.26 10.71 17.93
C PRO A 252 9.78 10.46 17.90
N ASP A 253 10.43 10.71 19.04
CA ASP A 253 11.84 10.38 19.30
C ASP A 253 12.05 8.87 19.52
N PRO A 254 13.28 8.36 19.42
CA PRO A 254 13.57 6.94 19.62
C PRO A 254 13.02 6.38 20.94
N GLY A 255 12.35 5.23 20.86
CA GLY A 255 11.63 4.56 21.94
C GLY A 255 10.31 5.21 22.34
N GLN A 256 9.89 6.31 21.71
CA GLN A 256 8.66 7.05 22.05
C GLN A 256 7.55 6.83 21.02
N ALA A 257 6.33 7.25 21.39
CA ALA A 257 5.17 7.27 20.52
C ALA A 257 4.56 8.67 20.45
N CYS A 258 3.68 8.91 19.47
CA CYS A 258 2.90 10.15 19.41
C CYS A 258 2.09 10.38 20.70
N GLY A 259 1.85 11.65 21.04
CA GLY A 259 1.20 12.07 22.28
C GLY A 259 1.66 13.46 22.72
N GLY A 260 0.87 14.10 23.59
CA GLY A 260 1.18 15.45 24.07
C GLY A 260 1.16 16.48 22.94
N SER A 261 2.33 17.03 22.60
CA SER A 261 2.51 18.00 21.51
C SER A 261 2.62 17.37 20.12
N ILE A 262 2.80 16.04 20.02
CA ILE A 262 2.92 15.32 18.75
C ILE A 262 1.59 14.62 18.47
N ALA A 263 0.89 15.02 17.42
CA ALA A 263 -0.37 14.41 17.02
C ALA A 263 -0.16 13.02 16.41
N CYS A 264 -1.07 12.09 16.70
CA CYS A 264 -1.05 10.76 16.08
C CYS A 264 -1.72 10.79 14.70
N GLU A 265 -1.03 10.27 13.69
CA GLU A 265 -1.47 10.17 12.30
C GLU A 265 -1.92 8.72 12.03
N THR A 266 -3.21 8.50 11.81
CA THR A 266 -3.79 7.14 11.70
C THR A 266 -4.25 6.79 10.29
N GLY A 267 -3.82 7.57 9.29
CA GLY A 267 -4.27 7.44 7.91
C GLY A 267 -3.74 6.20 7.16
N THR A 268 -4.08 6.16 5.87
CA THR A 268 -3.44 5.29 4.87
C THR A 268 -2.56 6.16 3.97
N PRO A 269 -1.28 5.83 3.73
CA PRO A 269 -0.42 6.68 2.92
C PRO A 269 -0.95 6.81 1.50
N VAL A 270 -0.82 8.01 0.92
CA VAL A 270 -1.20 8.27 -0.46
C VAL A 270 -0.11 7.69 -1.37
N PHE A 271 -0.44 6.61 -2.07
CA PHE A 271 0.44 6.02 -3.08
C PHE A 271 0.19 6.69 -4.43
N SER A 272 1.17 7.46 -4.91
CA SER A 272 1.14 8.07 -6.24
C SER A 272 1.65 7.06 -7.26
N SER A 273 0.81 6.68 -8.23
CA SER A 273 1.23 5.94 -9.42
C SER A 273 1.83 6.84 -10.50
N THR A 274 1.78 8.16 -10.30
CA THR A 274 2.26 9.19 -11.24
C THR A 274 3.61 9.76 -10.82
N ALA A 275 4.57 9.79 -11.76
CA ALA A 275 5.85 10.48 -11.62
C ALA A 275 5.66 12.01 -11.58
N PRO A 276 6.40 12.78 -10.75
CA PRO A 276 6.28 14.23 -10.73
C PRO A 276 6.79 14.84 -12.05
N SER A 277 5.97 15.69 -12.66
CA SER A 277 6.42 16.58 -13.75
C SER A 277 7.32 17.66 -13.14
N GLY A 278 8.64 17.45 -13.19
CA GLY A 278 9.63 18.43 -12.73
C GLY A 278 9.76 19.64 -13.67
N PRO A 279 10.18 20.82 -13.17
CA PRO A 279 10.30 22.04 -13.96
C PRO A 279 11.54 22.02 -14.85
N THR A 280 11.39 22.60 -16.03
CA THR A 280 12.43 22.79 -17.05
C THR A 280 13.58 23.64 -16.51
N SER A 281 14.76 23.05 -16.28
CA SER A 281 16.01 23.78 -16.15
C SER A 281 16.95 23.43 -17.31
N THR A 282 17.47 24.47 -17.92
CA THR A 282 18.27 24.51 -19.15
C THR A 282 19.60 23.77 -18.98
N PRO A 283 20.02 22.89 -19.90
CA PRO A 283 21.34 22.28 -19.84
C PRO A 283 22.40 23.26 -20.36
N MET A 284 23.40 23.58 -19.52
CA MET A 284 24.69 24.07 -20.00
C MET A 284 25.52 22.88 -20.50
N SER A 285 26.18 23.13 -21.63
CA SER A 285 26.92 22.21 -22.47
C SER A 285 28.19 21.68 -21.81
N MET A 286 28.40 20.37 -21.85
CA MET A 286 29.74 19.79 -21.96
C MET A 286 29.73 18.64 -22.97
N SER A 287 30.57 18.82 -23.99
CA SER A 287 30.87 17.89 -25.07
C SER A 287 31.70 16.72 -24.57
N THR A 288 31.44 15.50 -25.05
CA THR A 288 32.46 14.64 -25.69
C THR A 288 31.86 13.35 -26.27
N SER A 289 31.97 13.25 -27.60
CA SER A 289 32.15 12.08 -28.49
C SER A 289 31.50 10.72 -28.20
N THR A 290 30.55 10.37 -29.07
CA THR A 290 30.19 9.01 -29.53
C THR A 290 31.20 8.46 -30.56
N PRO A 291 31.18 7.13 -30.86
CA PRO A 291 30.50 6.64 -32.08
C PRO A 291 29.61 5.39 -31.84
N SER A 292 28.36 5.39 -32.34
CA SER A 292 27.82 4.65 -33.52
C SER A 292 28.00 3.12 -33.50
N SER A 293 27.05 2.23 -33.84
CA SER A 293 25.65 2.22 -34.34
C SER A 293 25.21 0.73 -34.27
N THR A 294 23.94 0.28 -34.29
CA THR A 294 23.01 0.31 -35.44
C THR A 294 21.65 -0.34 -35.07
N SER A 295 20.57 0.25 -35.61
CA SER A 295 19.22 -0.27 -35.98
C SER A 295 18.32 -0.94 -34.92
N THR A 296 17.26 -0.29 -34.42
CA THR A 296 15.91 -0.04 -35.01
C THR A 296 15.04 -1.27 -35.23
N SER A 297 13.97 -1.37 -34.44
CA SER A 297 12.66 -1.88 -34.87
C SER A 297 11.57 -1.07 -34.18
N SER A 298 10.65 -0.57 -34.99
CA SER A 298 9.56 0.35 -34.66
C SER A 298 8.25 -0.38 -34.31
N SER A 299 7.39 0.36 -33.59
CA SER A 299 5.91 0.32 -33.62
C SER A 299 5.19 -0.57 -32.59
N PRO A 300 3.93 -0.26 -32.16
CA PRO A 300 3.16 0.99 -32.17
C PRO A 300 2.63 1.40 -30.77
N SER A 301 2.59 2.71 -30.48
CA SER A 301 1.72 3.24 -29.41
C SER A 301 0.39 3.63 -30.05
N SER A 302 -0.65 2.85 -29.80
CA SER A 302 -2.03 3.29 -29.99
C SER A 302 -2.65 3.53 -28.63
N THR A 303 -2.65 4.79 -28.20
CA THR A 303 -3.40 5.27 -27.04
C THR A 303 -4.90 5.04 -27.27
N PRO A 304 -5.65 4.45 -26.32
CA PRO A 304 -7.10 4.42 -26.40
C PRO A 304 -7.66 5.85 -26.41
N SER A 305 -8.60 6.10 -27.30
CA SER A 305 -9.30 7.38 -27.44
C SER A 305 -10.24 7.61 -26.25
N GLY A 306 -10.24 8.83 -25.72
CA GLY A 306 -11.35 9.39 -24.93
C GLY A 306 -11.44 8.96 -23.46
N GLY A 307 -10.93 9.79 -22.55
CA GLY A 307 -11.41 9.87 -21.16
C GLY A 307 -11.08 8.70 -20.24
N CYS A 308 -10.19 7.79 -20.64
CA CYS A 308 -9.81 6.67 -19.79
C CYS A 308 -9.10 7.15 -18.51
N GLY A 309 -9.70 6.87 -17.36
CA GLY A 309 -9.19 7.31 -16.07
C GLY A 309 -8.64 6.18 -15.20
N GLN A 310 -8.97 4.93 -15.53
CA GLN A 310 -8.31 3.75 -15.01
C GLN A 310 -7.68 2.95 -16.14
N THR A 311 -6.40 2.65 -16.02
CA THR A 311 -5.63 1.96 -17.08
C THR A 311 -4.93 0.72 -16.53
N TYR A 312 -4.58 -0.19 -17.43
CA TYR A 312 -3.89 -1.44 -17.15
C TYR A 312 -2.74 -1.62 -18.14
N THR A 313 -1.53 -1.87 -17.63
CA THR A 313 -0.38 -2.18 -18.50
C THR A 313 -0.25 -3.68 -18.63
N VAL A 314 -0.32 -4.17 -19.87
CA VAL A 314 -0.13 -5.58 -20.21
C VAL A 314 1.26 -6.04 -19.79
N VAL A 315 1.33 -7.11 -19.01
CA VAL A 315 2.56 -7.80 -18.60
C VAL A 315 2.68 -9.17 -19.26
N SER A 316 3.85 -9.81 -19.12
CA SER A 316 4.08 -11.14 -19.66
C SER A 316 3.10 -12.16 -19.06
N GLY A 317 2.45 -12.94 -19.92
CA GLY A 317 1.49 -13.98 -19.51
C GLY A 317 0.03 -13.52 -19.41
N ASP A 318 -0.28 -12.27 -19.78
CA ASP A 318 -1.66 -11.79 -19.77
C ASP A 318 -2.53 -12.39 -20.89
N THR A 319 -3.75 -12.75 -20.50
CA THR A 319 -4.88 -13.10 -21.36
C THR A 319 -6.10 -12.28 -20.91
N CYS A 320 -7.17 -12.20 -21.69
CA CYS A 320 -8.35 -11.46 -21.25
C CYS A 320 -8.90 -11.97 -19.91
N SER A 321 -8.89 -13.29 -19.69
CA SER A 321 -9.34 -13.90 -18.43
C SER A 321 -8.41 -13.61 -17.24
N VAL A 322 -7.09 -13.51 -17.48
CA VAL A 322 -6.12 -13.10 -16.45
C VAL A 322 -6.31 -11.62 -16.10
N ILE A 323 -6.58 -10.77 -17.10
CA ILE A 323 -6.85 -9.35 -16.88
C ILE A 323 -8.19 -9.16 -16.16
N GLU A 324 -9.24 -9.87 -16.55
CA GLU A 324 -10.56 -9.86 -15.90
C GLU A 324 -10.47 -10.30 -14.43
N SER A 325 -9.78 -11.39 -14.13
CA SER A 325 -9.61 -11.87 -12.75
C SER A 325 -8.75 -10.95 -11.88
N ARG A 326 -7.83 -10.18 -12.48
CA ARG A 326 -6.97 -9.21 -11.77
C ARG A 326 -7.60 -7.84 -11.59
N THR A 327 -8.39 -7.39 -12.56
CA THR A 327 -8.93 -6.02 -12.63
C THR A 327 -10.41 -5.94 -12.31
N GLY A 328 -11.13 -7.07 -12.36
CA GLY A 328 -12.58 -7.14 -12.20
C GLY A 328 -13.38 -6.61 -13.40
N VAL A 329 -12.72 -6.12 -14.46
CA VAL A 329 -13.37 -5.68 -15.69
C VAL A 329 -13.66 -6.90 -16.56
N SER A 330 -14.93 -7.12 -16.90
CA SER A 330 -15.29 -8.27 -17.73
C SER A 330 -14.66 -8.19 -19.12
N ASP A 331 -14.40 -9.34 -19.73
CA ASP A 331 -13.89 -9.46 -21.10
C ASP A 331 -14.67 -8.57 -22.10
N ALA A 332 -16.01 -8.57 -21.99
CA ALA A 332 -16.89 -7.74 -22.81
C ALA A 332 -16.67 -6.23 -22.59
N GLN A 333 -16.44 -5.80 -21.35
CA GLN A 333 -16.15 -4.39 -21.03
C GLN A 333 -14.74 -3.99 -21.48
N LEU A 334 -13.77 -4.88 -21.31
CA LEU A 334 -12.40 -4.66 -21.75
C LEU A 334 -12.33 -4.46 -23.27
N HIS A 335 -13.07 -5.27 -24.04
CA HIS A 335 -13.23 -5.10 -25.49
C HIS A 335 -13.97 -3.81 -25.88
N ALA A 336 -15.04 -3.47 -25.17
CA ALA A 336 -15.81 -2.25 -25.43
C ALA A 336 -14.97 -0.97 -25.24
N LEU A 337 -14.10 -0.97 -24.23
CA LEU A 337 -13.20 0.14 -23.91
C LEU A 337 -11.93 0.15 -24.76
N ASN A 338 -11.56 -0.99 -25.34
CA ASN A 338 -10.33 -1.15 -26.13
C ASN A 338 -10.63 -1.86 -27.46
N PRO A 339 -11.22 -1.18 -28.45
CA PRO A 339 -11.64 -1.81 -29.71
C PRO A 339 -10.50 -2.41 -30.54
N VAL A 340 -9.24 -2.11 -30.18
CA VAL A 340 -8.02 -2.61 -30.84
C VAL A 340 -7.62 -4.01 -30.38
N ILE A 341 -8.15 -4.51 -29.25
CA ILE A 341 -7.88 -5.89 -28.79
C ILE A 341 -8.86 -6.88 -29.43
N ASN A 342 -8.36 -8.00 -29.92
CA ASN A 342 -9.19 -9.04 -30.53
C ASN A 342 -9.88 -9.89 -29.44
N SER A 343 -10.94 -10.61 -29.79
CA SER A 343 -11.77 -11.41 -28.86
C SER A 343 -11.05 -12.53 -28.10
N GLY A 344 -9.74 -12.72 -28.31
CA GLY A 344 -8.92 -13.69 -27.58
C GLY A 344 -7.74 -13.05 -26.84
N CYS A 345 -7.62 -11.71 -26.84
CA CYS A 345 -6.45 -10.98 -26.35
C CYS A 345 -5.11 -11.50 -26.89
N THR A 346 -5.07 -12.15 -28.05
CA THR A 346 -3.83 -12.74 -28.58
C THR A 346 -2.92 -11.71 -29.24
N ASN A 347 -3.43 -10.50 -29.44
CA ASN A 347 -2.69 -9.36 -29.98
C ASN A 347 -2.25 -8.36 -28.91
N LEU A 348 -2.34 -8.74 -27.62
CA LEU A 348 -1.78 -7.94 -26.53
C LEU A 348 -0.25 -7.90 -26.63
N GLN A 349 0.32 -6.71 -26.47
CA GLN A 349 1.77 -6.52 -26.44
C GLN A 349 2.22 -6.17 -25.01
N ILE A 350 3.33 -6.77 -24.57
CA ILE A 350 3.90 -6.41 -23.26
C ILE A 350 4.22 -4.91 -23.25
N GLY A 351 3.72 -4.20 -22.24
CA GLY A 351 3.80 -2.75 -22.12
C GLY A 351 2.65 -1.98 -22.79
N GLN A 352 1.71 -2.65 -23.48
CA GLN A 352 0.50 -2.03 -24.01
C GLN A 352 -0.41 -1.55 -22.89
N ILE A 353 -0.96 -0.33 -23.01
CA ILE A 353 -1.88 0.24 -22.02
C ILE A 353 -3.32 0.04 -22.49
N LEU A 354 -4.11 -0.66 -21.68
CA LEU A 354 -5.54 -0.87 -21.86
C LEU A 354 -6.34 0.04 -20.94
N CYS A 355 -7.53 0.42 -21.39
CA CYS A 355 -8.50 1.15 -20.61
C CYS A 355 -9.40 0.22 -19.78
N LEU A 356 -9.50 0.48 -18.48
CA LEU A 356 -10.39 -0.23 -17.55
C LEU A 356 -11.67 0.56 -17.20
N GLY A 357 -11.70 1.86 -17.52
CA GLY A 357 -12.88 2.72 -17.34
C GLY A 357 -12.53 4.21 -17.24
N THR A 358 -13.53 5.07 -17.21
CA THR A 358 -13.38 6.53 -17.03
C THR A 358 -13.39 6.88 -15.53
N SER A 359 -12.47 7.72 -15.07
CA SER A 359 -12.49 8.26 -13.69
C SER A 359 -13.68 9.19 -13.53
N GLY A 360 -14.78 8.72 -12.94
CA GLY A 360 -15.94 9.58 -12.74
C GLY A 360 -17.18 8.84 -12.27
N GLY A 361 -17.19 8.43 -10.99
CA GLY A 361 -18.41 8.00 -10.28
C GLY A 361 -19.04 9.10 -9.41
N GLY A 362 -18.40 10.26 -9.29
CA GLY A 362 -18.98 11.45 -8.67
C GLY A 362 -18.91 12.59 -9.67
N GLY A 363 -20.04 13.24 -9.96
CA GLY A 363 -20.08 14.36 -10.90
C GLY A 363 -19.07 15.47 -10.55
N SER A 364 -18.73 16.29 -11.53
CA SER A 364 -17.94 17.51 -11.32
C SER A 364 -18.55 18.34 -10.19
N GLY A 365 -17.84 18.49 -9.07
CA GLY A 365 -18.34 19.21 -7.89
C GLY A 365 -18.23 18.44 -6.58
N CYS A 366 -17.81 17.18 -6.57
CA CYS A 366 -17.62 16.44 -5.32
C CYS A 366 -16.45 16.99 -4.48
N THR A 367 -16.72 17.46 -3.26
CA THR A 367 -15.72 17.99 -2.31
C THR A 367 -15.38 17.03 -1.19
N GLN A 368 -16.21 16.01 -0.97
CA GLN A 368 -15.94 14.93 -0.03
C GLN A 368 -16.26 13.59 -0.67
N THR A 369 -15.30 12.66 -0.63
CA THR A 369 -15.43 11.34 -1.21
C THR A 369 -15.28 10.23 -0.18
N TYR A 370 -15.78 9.06 -0.51
CA TYR A 370 -15.70 7.84 0.29
C TYR A 370 -15.30 6.66 -0.58
N THR A 371 -14.25 5.94 -0.20
CA THR A 371 -13.86 4.73 -0.93
C THR A 371 -14.55 3.54 -0.29
N VAL A 372 -15.33 2.80 -1.08
CA VAL A 372 -16.02 1.57 -0.66
C VAL A 372 -14.98 0.56 -0.19
N VAL A 373 -15.15 0.07 1.04
CA VAL A 373 -14.35 -1.00 1.64
C VAL A 373 -15.14 -2.30 1.73
N SER A 374 -14.44 -3.40 1.98
CA SER A 374 -15.05 -4.72 2.18
C SER A 374 -16.09 -4.68 3.31
N GLY A 375 -17.32 -5.08 3.01
CA GLY A 375 -18.41 -5.15 4.00
C GLY A 375 -19.31 -3.92 4.04
N ASP A 376 -19.11 -2.95 3.14
CA ASP A 376 -19.98 -1.79 3.04
C ASP A 376 -21.37 -2.13 2.51
N THR A 377 -22.36 -1.56 3.19
CA THR A 377 -23.76 -1.45 2.78
C THR A 377 -24.13 0.04 2.83
N CYS A 378 -25.25 0.45 2.23
CA CYS A 378 -25.65 1.87 2.33
C CYS A 378 -25.78 2.31 3.79
N SER A 379 -26.37 1.47 4.66
CA SER A 379 -26.51 1.75 6.09
C SER A 379 -25.17 1.81 6.84
N ALA A 380 -24.19 0.98 6.46
CA ALA A 380 -22.86 1.04 7.06
C ALA A 380 -22.12 2.32 6.67
N ILE A 381 -22.29 2.76 5.41
CA ILE A 381 -21.73 4.02 4.92
C ILE A 381 -22.43 5.19 5.61
N GLU A 382 -23.75 5.17 5.75
CA GLU A 382 -24.53 6.19 6.45
C GLU A 382 -24.10 6.35 7.92
N LEU A 383 -23.98 5.25 8.68
CA LEU A 383 -23.52 5.29 10.08
C LEU A 383 -22.09 5.83 10.22
N ARG A 384 -21.23 5.58 9.23
CA ARG A 384 -19.82 5.95 9.27
C ARG A 384 -19.56 7.38 8.82
N THR A 385 -20.33 7.85 7.84
CA THR A 385 -20.11 9.13 7.16
C THR A 385 -21.11 10.20 7.58
N GLY A 386 -22.24 9.81 8.17
CA GLY A 386 -23.36 10.70 8.49
C GLY A 386 -24.19 11.12 7.27
N VAL A 387 -23.88 10.63 6.07
CA VAL A 387 -24.65 10.88 4.84
C VAL A 387 -25.77 9.87 4.75
N SER A 388 -27.03 10.33 4.66
CA SER A 388 -28.16 9.41 4.57
C SER A 388 -28.17 8.60 3.29
N ASP A 389 -28.79 7.42 3.31
CA ASP A 389 -28.97 6.56 2.13
C ASP A 389 -29.52 7.32 0.91
N ALA A 390 -30.54 8.17 1.13
CA ALA A 390 -31.12 9.02 0.10
C ALA A 390 -30.12 10.03 -0.49
N GLN A 391 -29.25 10.61 0.35
CA GLN A 391 -28.20 11.54 -0.09
C GLN A 391 -27.09 10.82 -0.85
N LEU A 392 -26.72 9.62 -0.40
CA LEU A 392 -25.71 8.79 -1.06
C LEU A 392 -26.16 8.43 -2.48
N HIS A 393 -27.44 8.07 -2.67
CA HIS A 393 -28.02 7.82 -3.99
C HIS A 393 -28.15 9.07 -4.85
N ALA A 394 -28.52 10.21 -4.27
CA ALA A 394 -28.62 11.47 -5.00
C ALA A 394 -27.27 11.93 -5.55
N LEU A 395 -26.19 11.75 -4.78
CA LEU A 395 -24.84 12.12 -5.16
C LEU A 395 -24.16 11.08 -6.06
N ASN A 396 -24.65 9.83 -6.06
CA ASN A 396 -24.09 8.72 -6.81
C ASN A 396 -25.20 7.93 -7.52
N PRO A 397 -25.73 8.46 -8.65
CA PRO A 397 -26.90 7.88 -9.32
C PRO A 397 -26.65 6.48 -9.91
N THR A 398 -25.40 6.05 -9.97
CA THR A 398 -24.98 4.74 -10.45
C THR A 398 -25.12 3.65 -9.38
N ILE A 399 -25.30 3.99 -8.11
CA ILE A 399 -25.54 3.02 -7.03
C ILE A 399 -27.03 2.63 -7.04
N ASN A 400 -27.32 1.33 -7.04
CA ASN A 400 -28.69 0.83 -6.91
C ASN A 400 -29.21 0.97 -5.48
N SER A 401 -30.53 0.98 -5.30
CA SER A 401 -31.21 1.22 -4.01
C SER A 401 -30.87 0.25 -2.86
N GLY A 402 -30.01 -0.76 -3.09
CA GLY A 402 -29.53 -1.67 -2.05
C GLY A 402 -28.02 -1.63 -1.85
N CYS A 403 -27.30 -0.71 -2.52
CA CYS A 403 -25.83 -0.68 -2.58
C CYS A 403 -25.19 -2.03 -2.94
N THR A 404 -25.92 -2.92 -3.63
CA THR A 404 -25.45 -4.27 -3.94
C THR A 404 -24.49 -4.29 -5.12
N ASN A 405 -24.45 -3.20 -5.89
CA ASN A 405 -23.50 -2.97 -6.97
C ASN A 405 -22.29 -2.12 -6.54
N LEU A 406 -22.10 -1.91 -5.22
CA LEU A 406 -20.88 -1.29 -4.72
C LEU A 406 -19.68 -2.23 -4.94
N GLN A 407 -18.61 -1.68 -5.48
CA GLN A 407 -17.36 -2.40 -5.71
C GLN A 407 -16.29 -1.93 -4.73
N ILE A 408 -15.53 -2.85 -4.15
CA ILE A 408 -14.42 -2.49 -3.27
C ILE A 408 -13.43 -1.61 -4.05
N GLY A 409 -13.06 -0.46 -3.49
CA GLY A 409 -12.24 0.56 -4.17
C GLY A 409 -13.04 1.56 -5.01
N GLN A 410 -14.35 1.36 -5.20
CA GLN A 410 -15.22 2.37 -5.83
C GLN A 410 -15.25 3.62 -4.97
N ILE A 411 -15.11 4.79 -5.60
CA ILE A 411 -15.17 6.07 -4.92
C ILE A 411 -16.59 6.65 -5.07
N LEU A 412 -17.24 6.89 -3.93
CA LEU A 412 -18.55 7.53 -3.80
C LEU A 412 -18.37 8.99 -3.41
N CYS A 413 -19.26 9.84 -3.90
CA CYS A 413 -19.38 11.21 -3.46
C CYS A 413 -20.24 11.29 -2.19
N LEU A 414 -19.69 11.88 -1.13
CA LEU A 414 -20.39 12.15 0.13
C LEU A 414 -20.89 13.59 0.22
N ASN A 415 -20.25 14.51 -0.51
CA ASN A 415 -20.66 15.91 -0.54
C ASN A 415 -20.30 16.55 -1.88
N SER A 416 -21.24 17.25 -2.47
CA SER A 416 -20.97 18.16 -3.59
C SER A 416 -20.76 19.57 -3.05
N GLY A 417 -19.56 20.11 -3.21
CA GLY A 417 -19.34 21.55 -3.05
C GLY A 417 -20.24 22.28 -4.03
N GLY A 418 -20.97 23.26 -3.52
CA GLY A 418 -21.96 24.02 -4.27
C GLY A 418 -21.44 24.43 -5.66
N GLY A 419 -21.88 23.69 -6.67
CA GLY A 419 -21.44 23.83 -8.06
C GLY A 419 -22.44 23.22 -9.04
N GLY A 420 -23.66 22.94 -8.59
CA GLY A 420 -24.76 22.64 -9.48
C GLY A 420 -25.13 23.88 -10.31
N SER A 421 -25.50 23.67 -11.57
CA SER A 421 -26.01 24.73 -12.44
C SER A 421 -27.17 25.46 -11.76
N GLY A 422 -26.95 26.72 -11.35
CA GLY A 422 -27.93 27.52 -10.59
C GLY A 422 -27.37 28.28 -9.39
N CYS A 423 -26.12 28.00 -8.98
CA CYS A 423 -25.47 28.70 -7.87
C CYS A 423 -25.04 30.12 -8.28
N THR A 424 -25.83 31.14 -7.92
CA THR A 424 -25.52 32.54 -8.22
C THR A 424 -24.80 33.26 -7.09
N GLN A 425 -24.92 32.76 -5.86
CA GLN A 425 -24.27 33.30 -4.67
C GLN A 425 -23.77 32.15 -3.80
N THR A 426 -22.68 32.38 -3.08
CA THR A 426 -22.08 31.40 -2.17
C THR A 426 -21.99 31.92 -0.75
N TYR A 427 -21.97 30.99 0.20
CA TYR A 427 -21.87 31.25 1.62
C TYR A 427 -20.85 30.32 2.26
N THR A 428 -19.86 30.87 2.95
CA THR A 428 -18.88 30.08 3.69
C THR A 428 -19.36 29.88 5.12
N VAL A 429 -19.57 28.63 5.50
CA VAL A 429 -19.94 28.23 6.87
C VAL A 429 -18.88 28.68 7.85
N VAL A 430 -19.30 29.36 8.92
CA VAL A 430 -18.46 29.77 10.03
C VAL A 430 -18.87 29.06 11.32
N SER A 431 -18.02 29.17 12.35
CA SER A 431 -18.29 28.58 13.66
C SER A 431 -19.62 29.09 14.24
N GLY A 432 -20.48 28.16 14.67
CA GLY A 432 -21.78 28.48 15.26
C GLY A 432 -22.95 28.61 14.27
N ASP A 433 -22.73 28.34 12.98
CA ASP A 433 -23.80 28.33 12.00
C ASP A 433 -24.75 27.14 12.17
N THR A 434 -26.04 27.42 12.05
CA THR A 434 -27.17 26.48 11.96
C THR A 434 -27.99 26.82 10.73
N CYS A 435 -28.91 25.96 10.26
CA CYS A 435 -29.77 26.30 9.12
C CYS A 435 -30.45 27.66 9.32
N SER A 436 -31.09 27.85 10.49
CA SER A 436 -31.78 29.09 10.81
C SER A 436 -30.85 30.31 10.91
N ALA A 437 -29.61 30.14 11.39
CA ALA A 437 -28.63 31.23 11.43
C ALA A 437 -28.16 31.64 10.02
N ILE A 438 -28.02 30.66 9.12
CA ILE A 438 -27.68 30.89 7.72
C ILE A 438 -28.87 31.54 7.00
N GLU A 439 -30.08 31.05 7.17
CA GLU A 439 -31.30 31.64 6.59
C GLU A 439 -31.42 33.14 6.93
N LEU A 440 -31.26 33.49 8.20
CA LEU A 440 -31.30 34.88 8.68
C LEU A 440 -30.18 35.75 8.10
N ARG A 441 -28.97 35.20 7.94
CA ARG A 441 -27.78 35.95 7.53
C ARG A 441 -27.65 36.08 6.01
N ALA A 442 -28.01 35.03 5.29
CA ALA A 442 -27.93 34.91 3.85
C ALA A 442 -29.22 35.35 3.14
N GLY A 443 -30.34 35.45 3.86
CA GLY A 443 -31.63 35.86 3.29
C GLY A 443 -32.27 34.77 2.40
N VAL A 444 -31.95 33.50 2.64
CA VAL A 444 -32.52 32.34 1.94
C VAL A 444 -33.46 31.59 2.88
N SER A 445 -34.45 30.88 2.34
CA SER A 445 -35.26 29.96 3.15
C SER A 445 -34.55 28.61 3.34
N ASP A 446 -34.86 27.91 4.44
CA ASP A 446 -34.40 26.53 4.71
C ASP A 446 -34.61 25.61 3.50
N ALA A 447 -35.78 25.72 2.87
CA ALA A 447 -36.14 24.95 1.68
C ALA A 447 -35.23 25.26 0.48
N GLN A 448 -34.85 26.53 0.27
CA GLN A 448 -33.92 26.92 -0.79
C GLN A 448 -32.50 26.46 -0.47
N LEU A 449 -32.07 26.58 0.78
CA LEU A 449 -30.76 26.14 1.25
C LEU A 449 -30.57 24.64 1.03
N HIS A 450 -31.55 23.81 1.38
CA HIS A 450 -31.51 22.36 1.14
C HIS A 450 -31.67 21.98 -0.33
N ALA A 451 -32.48 22.71 -1.10
CA ALA A 451 -32.64 22.46 -2.53
C ALA A 451 -31.35 22.71 -3.32
N LEU A 452 -30.59 23.74 -2.96
CA LEU A 452 -29.32 24.10 -3.60
C LEU A 452 -28.13 23.31 -3.04
N ASN A 453 -28.27 22.73 -1.84
CA ASN A 453 -27.21 21.99 -1.17
C ASN A 453 -27.72 20.63 -0.65
N PRO A 454 -27.99 19.67 -1.55
CA PRO A 454 -28.54 18.36 -1.17
C PRO A 454 -27.64 17.56 -0.22
N GLY A 455 -26.36 17.94 -0.09
CA GLY A 455 -25.42 17.37 0.87
C GLY A 455 -25.63 17.81 2.33
N ILE A 456 -26.46 18.82 2.62
CA ILE A 456 -26.75 19.26 4.00
C ILE A 456 -27.98 18.52 4.54
N ASN A 457 -27.88 17.96 5.75
CA ASN A 457 -29.01 17.31 6.41
C ASN A 457 -30.02 18.34 6.93
N SER A 458 -31.27 17.94 7.20
CA SER A 458 -32.35 18.84 7.63
C SER A 458 -32.13 19.58 8.97
N GLY A 459 -31.06 19.24 9.69
CA GLY A 459 -30.67 19.93 10.93
C GLY A 459 -29.41 20.78 10.78
N CYS A 460 -28.82 20.84 9.59
CA CYS A 460 -27.49 21.41 9.33
C CYS A 460 -26.40 20.95 10.31
N THR A 461 -26.54 19.77 10.91
CA THR A 461 -25.57 19.28 11.91
C THR A 461 -24.32 18.73 11.26
N ASN A 462 -24.35 18.49 9.95
CA ASN A 462 -23.21 18.06 9.15
C ASN A 462 -22.48 19.23 8.46
N LEU A 463 -22.78 20.48 8.83
CA LEU A 463 -22.03 21.64 8.36
C LEU A 463 -20.62 21.65 8.93
N GLN A 464 -19.64 21.97 8.08
CA GLN A 464 -18.23 22.09 8.48
C GLN A 464 -17.76 23.53 8.34
N ILE A 465 -16.97 24.01 9.30
CA ILE A 465 -16.37 25.35 9.22
C ILE A 465 -15.51 25.43 7.95
N GLY A 466 -15.74 26.45 7.12
CA GLY A 466 -15.10 26.62 5.82
C GLY A 466 -15.83 25.97 4.65
N GLN A 467 -16.90 25.20 4.89
CA GLN A 467 -17.73 24.63 3.82
C GLN A 467 -18.41 25.76 3.02
N ILE A 468 -18.43 25.63 1.69
CA ILE A 468 -19.09 26.60 0.79
C ILE A 468 -20.46 26.05 0.39
N LEU A 469 -21.51 26.80 0.72
CA LEU A 469 -22.91 26.54 0.35
C LEU A 469 -23.33 27.44 -0.80
N CYS A 470 -24.26 26.98 -1.61
CA CYS A 470 -25.01 27.80 -2.56
C CYS A 470 -26.20 28.45 -1.88
N LEU A 471 -26.44 29.73 -2.20
CA LEU A 471 -27.57 30.52 -1.72
C LEU A 471 -28.55 30.84 -2.86
#